data_AF-A0A6M5YWR9-F1
#
_entry.id   AF-A0A6M5YWR9-F1
#
_cell.length_a   1.000
_cell.length_b   1.000
_cell.length_c   1.000
_cell.angle_alpha   90.00
_cell.angle_beta   90.00
_cell.angle_gamma   90.00
#
_symmetry.space_group_name_H-M   'P 1'
#
loop_
_entity.id
_entity.type
_entity.pdbx_description
1 polymer ?
#
loop_
_entity_poly.entity_id
_entity_poly.type
_entity_poly.pdbx_seq_one_letter_code
_entity_poly.pdbx_strand_id
1 'polypeptide(L)'
;MPSDHPDDRDDPRTRRDGPRDRDGDYEDDRPPRRRKDNGAPQNQPLQASALGVLALVQGIGSLFASFIPCVGVLGLVGGAVGLLLGVLGFVLARRSQRTGTGLPIAGIVVNTFAVIIGGGWLLLMALVFNKRDDALPADDGGSITITAVALDQEFDANELAADRKYKGKTLVVSGVVKRITRDDKPGKVTIELSGTPESTVDCHFDRANQGDLGPLVVGQDVTIRGRCRGKVRSYVTLETCALVSEEKKVGPKAPDEPPTEATADALVAEYNGNVVAADTKYKEKVLDVTGKVVRIIRNKPGKVTVEFESELGPTVACDFNSKEAHAQLAELVVGDSVVIRGSCRGTVDEVITLGNCSIVKKVDKPTAGPATAVTLDKISKDYEKNVVSADAKYKGKRLEVSGTVIRIVKNKPGKITVQLGTEERLMMDCDFLAKDGQAQLAEVDAGDKVVIRGTCRGQDFGTLLLENCSVVKE
;
A
#
# COMPACT_ATOMS: atom_id res chain seq x y z
N MET A 1 -62.68 -14.55 -31.45
CA MET A 1 -63.66 -13.77 -32.25
C MET A 1 -65.04 -14.29 -31.90
N PRO A 2 -65.81 -13.47 -31.19
CA PRO A 2 -67.21 -13.15 -31.57
C PRO A 2 -67.39 -11.60 -31.57
N SER A 3 -67.95 -10.99 -32.63
CA SER A 3 -69.40 -10.76 -32.87
C SER A 3 -70.00 -9.75 -31.88
N ASP A 4 -70.88 -8.82 -32.21
CA ASP A 4 -71.59 -8.44 -33.41
C ASP A 4 -72.30 -7.09 -33.09
N HIS A 5 -72.63 -6.38 -34.17
CA HIS A 5 -73.72 -5.42 -34.42
C HIS A 5 -74.45 -4.59 -33.33
N PRO A 6 -74.96 -3.40 -33.72
CA PRO A 6 -75.62 -2.41 -32.86
C PRO A 6 -77.13 -2.66 -32.74
N ASP A 7 -77.81 -1.92 -31.85
CA ASP A 7 -79.19 -1.41 -32.08
C ASP A 7 -79.67 -0.50 -30.92
N ASP A 8 -80.16 0.66 -31.32
CA ASP A 8 -81.41 1.33 -30.94
C ASP A 8 -81.90 1.37 -29.48
N ARG A 9 -82.27 2.59 -29.05
CA ARG A 9 -83.66 2.91 -28.66
C ARG A 9 -83.89 4.41 -28.44
N ASP A 10 -84.78 4.94 -29.26
CA ASP A 10 -85.64 6.12 -29.03
C ASP A 10 -86.50 5.98 -27.76
N ASP A 11 -86.86 7.10 -27.11
CA ASP A 11 -88.25 7.64 -27.02
C ASP A 11 -88.31 8.94 -26.13
N PRO A 12 -89.35 9.81 -26.21
CA PRO A 12 -89.16 11.25 -26.30
C PRO A 12 -90.14 12.02 -25.36
N ARG A 13 -90.27 13.34 -25.56
CA ARG A 13 -91.40 14.20 -25.12
C ARG A 13 -91.56 14.35 -23.59
N THR A 14 -91.59 15.57 -23.07
CA THR A 14 -92.84 16.33 -23.06
C THR A 14 -92.60 17.82 -22.78
N ARG A 15 -93.36 18.63 -23.52
CA ARG A 15 -93.61 20.06 -23.35
C ARG A 15 -94.11 20.39 -21.94
N ARG A 16 -93.77 21.60 -21.44
CA ARG A 16 -94.82 22.48 -20.89
C ARG A 16 -94.44 23.95 -20.98
N ASP A 17 -95.17 24.62 -21.86
CA ASP A 17 -95.43 26.06 -21.86
C ASP A 17 -96.15 26.51 -20.57
N GLY A 18 -95.93 27.76 -20.14
CA GLY A 18 -96.93 28.49 -19.35
C GLY A 18 -96.39 29.65 -18.50
N PRO A 19 -97.17 30.73 -18.32
CA PRO A 19 -96.67 32.08 -18.61
C PRO A 19 -96.88 33.12 -17.49
N ARG A 20 -96.22 34.27 -17.68
CA ARG A 20 -96.73 35.66 -17.50
C ARG A 20 -97.18 36.20 -16.12
N ASP A 21 -96.80 37.47 -15.97
CA ASP A 21 -97.43 38.58 -15.23
C ASP A 21 -97.19 38.68 -13.71
N ARG A 22 -96.41 39.70 -13.32
CA ARG A 22 -97.02 40.85 -12.60
C ARG A 22 -96.09 42.06 -12.52
N ASP A 23 -96.60 43.13 -13.10
CA ASP A 23 -96.18 44.51 -12.93
C ASP A 23 -96.26 44.96 -11.47
N GLY A 24 -95.43 45.95 -11.13
CA GLY A 24 -95.40 46.57 -9.82
C GLY A 24 -94.42 47.74 -9.80
N ASP A 25 -94.75 48.76 -10.58
CA ASP A 25 -94.16 50.09 -10.51
C ASP A 25 -94.21 50.65 -9.08
N TYR A 26 -93.06 51.06 -8.56
CA TYR A 26 -92.97 52.15 -7.59
C TYR A 26 -91.77 53.02 -7.97
N GLU A 27 -92.09 54.20 -8.49
CA GLU A 27 -91.20 55.33 -8.65
C GLU A 27 -90.67 55.76 -7.27
N ASP A 28 -89.35 55.78 -7.09
CA ASP A 28 -88.69 56.36 -5.92
C ASP A 28 -87.89 57.59 -6.36
N ASP A 29 -88.55 58.74 -6.26
CA ASP A 29 -87.98 60.08 -6.44
C ASP A 29 -86.93 60.38 -5.36
N ARG A 30 -85.65 60.09 -5.67
CA ARG A 30 -84.51 60.59 -4.87
C ARG A 30 -83.47 61.33 -5.73
N PRO A 31 -82.98 62.49 -5.27
CA PRO A 31 -82.15 63.40 -6.06
C PRO A 31 -80.77 62.79 -6.40
N PRO A 32 -80.12 63.24 -7.51
CA PRO A 32 -78.88 62.65 -7.98
C PRO A 32 -77.76 62.85 -6.95
N ARG A 33 -77.41 61.80 -6.22
CA ARG A 33 -76.20 61.78 -5.39
C ARG A 33 -74.98 61.74 -6.29
N ARG A 34 -74.26 62.86 -6.28
CA ARG A 34 -72.85 63.05 -6.66
C ARG A 34 -72.13 61.72 -6.86
N ARG A 35 -71.77 61.43 -8.12
CA ARG A 35 -70.87 60.34 -8.52
C ARG A 35 -69.57 60.49 -7.73
N LYS A 36 -69.44 59.75 -6.64
CA LYS A 36 -68.17 59.60 -5.92
C LYS A 36 -67.42 58.56 -6.73
N ASP A 37 -66.36 58.98 -7.39
CA ASP A 37 -65.44 58.11 -8.11
C ASP A 37 -64.95 57.02 -7.15
N ASN A 38 -65.58 55.85 -7.21
CA ASN A 38 -65.04 54.63 -6.65
C ASN A 38 -63.97 54.14 -7.62
N GLY A 39 -62.81 54.79 -7.59
CA GLY A 39 -61.56 54.18 -8.04
C GLY A 39 -61.26 53.01 -7.10
N ALA A 40 -61.75 51.82 -7.43
CA ALA A 40 -61.25 50.60 -6.82
C ALA A 40 -59.73 50.55 -7.05
N PRO A 41 -58.90 50.29 -6.03
CA PRO A 41 -57.49 50.05 -6.28
C PRO A 41 -57.39 48.83 -7.20
N GLN A 42 -56.91 49.04 -8.43
CA GLN A 42 -56.52 47.95 -9.31
C GLN A 42 -55.40 47.18 -8.61
N ASN A 43 -55.75 46.06 -7.96
CA ASN A 43 -54.80 45.04 -7.54
C ASN A 43 -54.18 44.44 -8.80
N GLN A 44 -53.13 45.07 -9.33
CA GLN A 44 -52.24 44.42 -10.28
C GLN A 44 -51.56 43.25 -9.54
N PRO A 45 -51.62 42.01 -10.06
CA PRO A 45 -50.99 40.89 -9.40
C PRO A 45 -49.48 41.14 -9.34
N LEU A 46 -48.90 41.11 -8.13
CA LEU A 46 -47.45 41.25 -7.96
C LEU A 46 -46.75 40.18 -8.79
N GLN A 47 -45.83 40.59 -9.66
CA GLN A 47 -45.05 39.65 -10.47
C GLN A 47 -44.05 38.89 -9.59
N ALA A 48 -43.88 37.59 -9.87
CA ALA A 48 -42.91 36.77 -9.15
C ALA A 48 -41.48 37.25 -9.43
N SER A 49 -40.67 37.38 -8.38
CA SER A 49 -39.26 37.77 -8.52
C SER A 49 -38.45 36.59 -9.10
N ALA A 50 -37.93 36.73 -10.32
CA ALA A 50 -37.12 35.70 -10.98
C ALA A 50 -35.90 35.26 -10.13
N LEU A 51 -35.25 36.22 -9.46
CA LEU A 51 -34.16 35.94 -8.52
C LEU A 51 -34.63 35.13 -7.30
N GLY A 52 -35.86 35.35 -6.84
CA GLY A 52 -36.48 34.55 -5.77
C GLY A 52 -36.76 33.11 -6.21
N VAL A 53 -37.21 32.90 -7.45
CA VAL A 53 -37.41 31.55 -8.02
C VAL A 53 -36.08 30.81 -8.09
N LEU A 54 -35.04 31.45 -8.63
CA LEU A 54 -33.71 30.86 -8.78
C LEU A 54 -33.09 30.51 -7.42
N ALA A 55 -33.17 31.43 -6.45
CA ALA A 55 -32.71 31.18 -5.09
C ALA A 55 -33.45 30.00 -4.43
N LEU A 56 -34.75 29.86 -4.67
CA LEU A 56 -35.56 28.78 -4.13
C LEU A 56 -35.21 27.42 -4.75
N VAL A 57 -35.15 27.33 -6.09
CA VAL A 57 -34.84 26.08 -6.80
C VAL A 57 -33.44 25.59 -6.44
N GLN A 58 -32.46 26.49 -6.44
CA GLN A 58 -31.10 26.17 -6.01
C GLN A 58 -31.05 25.76 -4.53
N GLY A 59 -31.83 26.41 -3.67
CA GLY A 59 -31.89 26.10 -2.25
C GLY A 59 -32.43 24.71 -1.97
N ILE A 60 -33.45 24.27 -2.70
CA ILE A 60 -33.99 22.90 -2.58
C ILE A 60 -32.92 21.87 -2.94
N GLY A 61 -32.22 22.03 -4.06
CA GLY A 61 -31.14 21.13 -4.45
C GLY A 61 -29.99 21.08 -3.44
N SER A 62 -29.62 22.24 -2.89
CA SER A 62 -28.57 22.36 -1.87
C SER A 62 -28.98 21.72 -0.54
N LEU A 63 -30.25 21.84 -0.16
CA LEU A 63 -30.81 21.21 1.03
C LEU A 63 -30.77 19.67 0.92
N PHE A 64 -31.19 19.10 -0.21
CA PHE A 64 -31.08 17.65 -0.42
C PHE A 64 -29.63 17.16 -0.39
N ALA A 65 -28.71 17.88 -1.03
CA ALA A 65 -27.28 17.56 -0.99
C ALA A 65 -26.68 17.62 0.43
N SER A 66 -27.24 18.48 1.31
CA SER A 66 -26.77 18.63 2.70
C SER A 66 -27.06 17.42 3.60
N PHE A 67 -27.96 16.52 3.21
CA PHE A 67 -28.26 15.29 3.98
C PHE A 67 -27.25 14.16 3.76
N ILE A 68 -26.36 14.27 2.78
CA ILE A 68 -25.32 13.28 2.50
C ILE A 68 -24.00 13.75 3.12
N PRO A 69 -23.42 13.07 4.13
CA PRO A 69 -22.27 13.57 4.90
C PRO A 69 -21.05 13.96 4.07
N CYS A 70 -20.74 13.21 3.00
CA CYS A 70 -19.56 13.48 2.15
C CYS A 70 -19.83 14.52 1.05
N VAL A 71 -21.10 14.71 0.67
CA VAL A 71 -21.52 15.64 -0.39
C VAL A 71 -22.00 16.97 0.21
N GLY A 72 -22.24 17.02 1.53
CA GLY A 72 -22.75 18.19 2.24
C GLY A 72 -21.86 19.44 2.14
N VAL A 73 -20.56 19.28 1.86
CA VAL A 73 -19.66 20.42 1.56
C VAL A 73 -20.10 21.16 0.29
N LEU A 74 -20.56 20.42 -0.74
CA LEU A 74 -21.14 21.02 -1.95
C LEU A 74 -22.49 21.69 -1.63
N GLY A 75 -23.26 21.14 -0.71
CA GLY A 75 -24.49 21.75 -0.18
C GLY A 75 -24.24 23.09 0.53
N LEU A 76 -23.10 23.24 1.22
CA LEU A 76 -22.71 24.49 1.89
C LEU A 76 -22.39 25.60 0.87
N VAL A 77 -21.60 25.29 -0.16
CA VAL A 77 -21.28 26.23 -1.25
C VAL A 77 -22.55 26.62 -2.02
N GLY A 78 -23.38 25.63 -2.37
CA GLY A 78 -24.65 25.86 -3.04
C GLY A 78 -25.62 26.71 -2.22
N GLY A 79 -25.72 26.42 -0.92
CA GLY A 79 -26.56 27.18 0.02
C GLY A 79 -26.10 28.62 0.21
N ALA A 80 -24.79 28.88 0.26
CA ALA A 80 -24.24 30.23 0.38
C ALA A 80 -24.55 31.09 -0.87
N VAL A 81 -24.38 30.52 -2.06
CA VAL A 81 -24.72 31.21 -3.32
C VAL A 81 -26.23 31.48 -3.41
N GLY A 82 -27.06 30.51 -3.03
CA GLY A 82 -28.52 30.67 -3.01
C GLY A 82 -29.00 31.71 -2.00
N LEU A 83 -28.33 31.82 -0.85
CA LEU A 83 -28.59 32.85 0.16
C LEU A 83 -28.29 34.26 -0.38
N LEU A 84 -27.16 34.44 -1.08
CA LEU A 84 -26.82 35.72 -1.72
C LEU A 84 -27.88 36.14 -2.74
N LEU A 85 -28.30 35.23 -3.62
CA LEU A 85 -29.35 35.48 -4.60
C LEU A 85 -30.70 35.80 -3.95
N GLY A 86 -31.04 35.12 -2.84
CA GLY A 86 -32.24 35.40 -2.06
C GLY A 86 -32.24 36.80 -1.44
N VAL A 87 -31.11 37.22 -0.85
CA VAL A 87 -30.96 38.57 -0.25
C VAL A 87 -31.03 39.65 -1.32
N LEU A 88 -30.34 39.48 -2.46
CA LEU A 88 -30.44 40.38 -3.62
C LEU A 88 -31.88 40.49 -4.13
N GLY A 89 -32.57 39.36 -4.28
CA GLY A 89 -33.98 39.31 -4.67
C GLY A 89 -34.90 40.00 -3.66
N PHE A 90 -34.62 39.91 -2.36
CA PHE A 90 -35.38 40.56 -1.30
C PHE A 90 -35.17 42.08 -1.27
N VAL A 91 -33.92 42.54 -1.41
CA VAL A 91 -33.59 43.98 -1.46
C VAL A 91 -34.25 44.64 -2.68
N LEU A 92 -34.23 43.97 -3.84
CA LEU A 92 -34.88 44.45 -5.05
C LEU A 92 -36.41 44.45 -4.93
N ALA A 93 -36.99 43.43 -4.28
CA ALA A 93 -38.43 43.38 -3.99
C ALA A 93 -38.88 44.45 -2.99
N ARG A 94 -38.02 44.87 -2.04
CA ARG A 94 -38.33 46.00 -1.15
C ARG A 94 -38.21 47.36 -1.83
N ARG A 95 -37.31 47.50 -2.82
CA ARG A 95 -37.13 48.75 -3.58
C ARG A 95 -38.15 48.91 -4.70
N SER A 96 -38.70 47.82 -5.22
CA SER A 96 -39.66 47.82 -6.33
C SER A 96 -41.09 47.58 -5.84
N GLN A 97 -42.03 48.46 -6.20
CA GLN A 97 -43.47 48.29 -5.93
C GLN A 97 -44.14 47.22 -6.82
N ARG A 98 -43.37 46.48 -7.62
CA ARG A 98 -43.89 45.57 -8.68
C ARG A 98 -43.67 44.08 -8.42
N THR A 99 -42.86 43.69 -7.43
CA THR A 99 -42.46 42.29 -7.20
C THR A 99 -42.73 41.82 -5.78
N GLY A 100 -43.29 40.61 -5.64
CA GLY A 100 -43.64 40.03 -4.34
C GLY A 100 -42.43 39.62 -3.52
N THR A 101 -42.49 39.84 -2.20
CA THR A 101 -41.40 39.51 -1.26
C THR A 101 -41.42 38.05 -0.79
N GLY A 102 -42.54 37.33 -0.92
CA GLY A 102 -42.71 35.98 -0.39
C GLY A 102 -41.71 34.96 -0.94
N LEU A 103 -41.40 35.02 -2.24
CA LEU A 103 -40.53 34.05 -2.88
C LEU A 103 -39.03 34.24 -2.55
N PRO A 104 -38.48 35.46 -2.54
CA PRO A 104 -37.16 35.71 -1.96
C PRO A 104 -37.05 35.27 -0.49
N ILE A 105 -38.08 35.52 0.34
CA ILE A 105 -38.09 35.11 1.74
C ILE A 105 -38.00 33.57 1.85
N ALA A 106 -38.80 32.84 1.07
CA ALA A 106 -38.75 31.38 1.04
C ALA A 106 -37.37 30.86 0.62
N GLY A 107 -36.76 31.46 -0.42
CA GLY A 107 -35.40 31.12 -0.84
C GLY A 107 -34.35 31.34 0.24
N ILE A 108 -34.41 32.47 0.95
CA ILE A 108 -33.48 32.76 2.07
C ILE A 108 -33.63 31.69 3.17
N VAL A 109 -34.87 31.36 3.57
CA VAL A 109 -35.13 30.38 4.64
C VAL A 109 -34.57 29.00 4.27
N VAL A 110 -34.87 28.49 3.08
CA VAL A 110 -34.42 27.16 2.63
C VAL A 110 -32.89 27.08 2.55
N ASN A 111 -32.24 28.11 2.02
CA ASN A 111 -30.77 28.15 1.94
C ASN A 111 -30.12 28.30 3.32
N THR A 112 -30.75 29.02 4.26
CA THR A 112 -30.26 29.13 5.65
C THR A 112 -30.26 27.77 6.33
N PHE A 113 -31.32 26.97 6.17
CA PHE A 113 -31.36 25.60 6.69
C PHE A 113 -30.29 24.70 6.06
N ALA A 114 -30.07 24.79 4.74
CA ALA A 114 -29.04 24.02 4.06
C ALA A 114 -27.62 24.33 4.57
N VAL A 115 -27.31 25.61 4.83
CA VAL A 115 -26.03 26.03 5.40
C VAL A 115 -25.88 25.58 6.85
N ILE A 116 -26.93 25.67 7.68
CA ILE A 116 -26.89 25.21 9.08
C ILE A 116 -26.65 23.69 9.14
N ILE A 117 -27.36 22.90 8.33
CA ILE A 117 -27.22 21.44 8.31
C ILE A 117 -25.85 21.04 7.75
N GLY A 118 -25.42 21.63 6.64
CA GLY A 118 -24.09 21.37 6.06
C GLY A 118 -22.95 21.79 6.98
N GLY A 119 -23.09 22.95 7.63
CA GLY A 119 -22.15 23.43 8.65
C GLY A 119 -22.15 22.56 9.91
N GLY A 120 -23.32 22.02 10.30
CA GLY A 120 -23.45 21.06 11.39
C GLY A 120 -22.73 19.74 11.10
N TRP A 121 -22.83 19.21 9.88
CA TRP A 121 -22.05 18.04 9.46
C TRP A 121 -20.55 18.31 9.41
N LEU A 122 -20.15 19.48 8.91
CA LEU A 122 -18.75 19.90 8.89
C LEU A 122 -18.20 20.06 10.32
N LEU A 123 -18.97 20.66 11.22
CA LEU A 123 -18.64 20.80 12.63
C LEU A 123 -18.61 19.45 13.34
N LEU A 124 -19.56 18.55 13.08
CA LEU A 124 -19.59 17.20 13.64
C LEU A 124 -18.38 16.38 13.16
N MET A 125 -18.09 16.40 11.87
CA MET A 125 -16.89 15.78 11.32
C MET A 125 -15.63 16.42 11.90
N ALA A 126 -15.57 17.74 12.01
CA ALA A 126 -14.48 18.42 12.68
C ALA A 126 -14.37 18.03 14.15
N LEU A 127 -15.46 17.80 14.90
CA LEU A 127 -15.43 17.33 16.29
C LEU A 127 -15.01 15.87 16.41
N VAL A 128 -15.35 15.02 15.44
CA VAL A 128 -14.93 13.61 15.37
C VAL A 128 -13.46 13.48 14.93
N PHE A 129 -13.00 14.32 13.99
CA PHE A 129 -11.62 14.34 13.49
C PHE A 129 -10.66 15.20 14.34
N ASN A 130 -11.17 16.25 15.01
CA ASN A 130 -10.46 17.03 16.04
C ASN A 130 -10.71 16.49 17.44
N LYS A 131 -11.20 15.25 17.59
CA LYS A 131 -10.94 14.47 18.81
C LYS A 131 -9.48 13.98 18.81
N ARG A 132 -8.57 14.94 18.63
CA ARG A 132 -7.22 14.93 19.15
C ARG A 132 -7.26 15.91 20.31
N ASP A 133 -6.70 15.51 21.43
CA ASP A 133 -6.62 16.30 22.66
C ASP A 133 -7.86 16.20 23.55
N ASP A 134 -8.30 14.98 23.88
CA ASP A 134 -8.72 14.76 25.26
C ASP A 134 -7.50 15.08 26.12
N ALA A 135 -7.55 16.22 26.82
CA ALA A 135 -6.49 16.73 27.67
C ALA A 135 -6.12 15.68 28.73
N LEU A 136 -5.05 14.95 28.46
CA LEU A 136 -4.35 14.11 29.43
C LEU A 136 -3.46 15.02 30.29
N PRO A 137 -3.27 14.69 31.58
CA PRO A 137 -2.62 15.57 32.56
C PRO A 137 -1.25 16.03 32.06
N ALA A 138 -0.92 17.28 32.37
CA ALA A 138 0.30 17.95 31.98
C ALA A 138 1.53 17.06 32.17
N ASP A 139 2.34 16.98 31.11
CA ASP A 139 3.68 16.38 31.09
C ASP A 139 4.53 17.02 32.20
N ASP A 140 4.67 16.30 33.30
CA ASP A 140 5.47 16.66 34.47
C ASP A 140 6.98 16.42 34.25
N GLY A 141 7.40 16.16 33.00
CA GLY A 141 8.81 16.00 32.63
C GLY A 141 9.48 14.75 33.19
N GLY A 142 8.73 13.92 33.94
CA GLY A 142 9.18 12.64 34.46
C GLY A 142 8.98 11.54 33.42
N SER A 143 10.09 10.95 32.94
CA SER A 143 10.03 9.71 32.18
C SER A 143 9.82 8.53 33.12
N ILE A 144 8.79 7.71 32.89
CA ILE A 144 8.55 6.50 33.69
C ILE A 144 9.26 5.32 33.02
N THR A 145 10.24 4.73 33.70
CA THR A 145 10.96 3.55 33.21
C THR A 145 10.22 2.27 33.59
N ILE A 146 9.95 1.40 32.61
CA ILE A 146 9.25 0.14 32.81
C ILE A 146 9.69 -0.90 31.77
N THR A 147 9.50 -2.19 32.01
CA THR A 147 9.74 -3.22 30.99
C THR A 147 8.48 -3.47 30.16
N ALA A 148 8.63 -3.92 28.91
CA ALA A 148 7.48 -4.24 28.04
C ALA A 148 6.58 -5.31 28.68
N VAL A 149 7.19 -6.33 29.31
CA VAL A 149 6.47 -7.39 30.02
C VAL A 149 5.70 -6.84 31.22
N ALA A 150 6.32 -6.01 32.06
CA ALA A 150 5.64 -5.45 33.23
C ALA A 150 4.53 -4.46 32.82
N LEU A 151 4.77 -3.67 31.77
CA LEU A 151 3.78 -2.75 31.22
C LEU A 151 2.54 -3.52 30.73
N ASP A 152 2.74 -4.54 29.91
CA ASP A 152 1.65 -5.38 29.39
C ASP A 152 0.90 -6.11 30.53
N GLN A 153 1.62 -6.65 31.52
CA GLN A 153 1.02 -7.27 32.71
C GLN A 153 0.17 -6.30 33.54
N GLU A 154 0.61 -5.05 33.71
CA GLU A 154 -0.18 -4.04 34.43
C GLU A 154 -1.46 -3.66 33.67
N PHE A 155 -1.39 -3.59 32.34
CA PHE A 155 -2.57 -3.36 31.49
C PHE A 155 -3.53 -4.55 31.46
N ASP A 156 -3.03 -5.79 31.47
CA ASP A 156 -3.85 -6.99 31.55
C ASP A 156 -4.51 -7.18 32.92
N ALA A 157 -3.79 -6.86 34.00
CA ALA A 157 -4.33 -6.95 35.35
C ALA A 157 -5.43 -5.92 35.62
N ASN A 158 -5.22 -4.66 35.19
CA ASN A 158 -6.21 -3.60 35.36
C ASN A 158 -5.95 -2.41 34.41
N GLU A 159 -6.58 -2.44 33.24
CA GLU A 159 -6.48 -1.40 32.23
C GLU A 159 -6.82 0.00 32.76
N LEU A 160 -7.85 0.16 33.60
CA LEU A 160 -8.25 1.47 34.13
C LEU A 160 -7.21 2.07 35.08
N ALA A 161 -6.55 1.23 35.88
CA ALA A 161 -5.48 1.65 36.77
C ALA A 161 -4.19 1.96 35.98
N ALA A 162 -3.86 1.12 34.99
CA ALA A 162 -2.73 1.31 34.10
C ALA A 162 -2.90 2.59 33.26
N ASP A 163 -4.09 2.86 32.73
CA ASP A 163 -4.38 4.08 31.98
C ASP A 163 -4.19 5.33 32.86
N ARG A 164 -4.67 5.33 34.11
CA ARG A 164 -4.42 6.44 35.06
C ARG A 164 -2.94 6.63 35.35
N LYS A 165 -2.15 5.55 35.34
CA LYS A 165 -0.72 5.58 35.67
C LYS A 165 0.13 6.02 34.48
N TYR A 166 -0.19 5.56 33.27
CA TYR A 166 0.70 5.63 32.10
C TYR A 166 0.16 6.43 30.92
N LYS A 167 -1.16 6.47 30.70
CA LYS A 167 -1.73 7.09 29.49
C LYS A 167 -1.39 8.58 29.41
N GLY A 168 -0.92 9.01 28.25
CA GLY A 168 -0.48 10.38 27.97
C GLY A 168 0.93 10.70 28.47
N LYS A 169 1.52 9.86 29.32
CA LYS A 169 2.86 10.08 29.86
C LYS A 169 3.94 9.52 28.95
N THR A 170 5.14 10.05 29.12
CA THR A 170 6.34 9.54 28.44
C THR A 170 6.89 8.34 29.20
N LEU A 171 6.89 7.18 28.55
CA LEU A 171 7.50 5.96 29.08
C LEU A 171 8.86 5.72 28.44
N VAL A 172 9.78 5.14 29.20
CA VAL A 172 11.03 4.56 28.73
C VAL A 172 10.89 3.05 28.92
N VAL A 173 10.57 2.36 27.84
CA VAL A 173 10.21 0.94 27.86
C VAL A 173 11.37 0.09 27.38
N SER A 174 11.87 -0.79 28.24
CA SER A 174 12.88 -1.79 27.86
C SER A 174 12.20 -3.12 27.51
N GLY A 175 12.59 -3.74 26.40
CA GLY A 175 12.04 -5.03 26.01
C GLY A 175 12.75 -5.67 24.83
N VAL A 176 12.42 -6.93 24.58
CA VAL A 176 12.99 -7.70 23.47
C VAL A 176 12.14 -7.50 22.21
N VAL A 177 12.77 -7.11 21.10
CA VAL A 177 12.09 -6.95 19.81
C VAL A 177 11.54 -8.29 19.33
N LYS A 178 10.22 -8.41 19.24
CA LYS A 178 9.53 -9.58 18.68
C LYS A 178 9.34 -9.46 17.18
N ARG A 179 9.05 -8.25 16.68
CA ARG A 179 8.82 -7.98 15.25
C ARG A 179 9.00 -6.52 14.89
N ILE A 180 9.39 -6.24 13.64
CA ILE A 180 9.47 -4.89 13.07
C ILE A 180 8.67 -4.89 11.77
N THR A 181 7.65 -4.03 11.67
CA THR A 181 6.74 -3.96 10.51
C THR A 181 6.62 -2.53 9.98
N ARG A 182 6.37 -2.40 8.67
CA ARG A 182 5.90 -1.12 8.10
C ARG A 182 4.38 -1.11 8.16
N ASP A 183 3.84 0.00 8.66
CA ASP A 183 2.40 0.20 8.75
C ASP A 183 1.81 0.45 7.35
N ASP A 184 0.51 0.19 7.19
CA ASP A 184 -0.24 0.41 5.93
C ASP A 184 -0.24 1.89 5.50
N LYS A 185 0.09 2.79 6.44
CA LYS A 185 0.25 4.22 6.19
C LYS A 185 1.70 4.54 5.80
N PRO A 186 1.92 5.25 4.68
CA PRO A 186 3.27 5.57 4.22
C PRO A 186 4.04 6.37 5.28
N GLY A 187 5.20 5.85 5.69
CA GLY A 187 6.16 6.55 6.54
C GLY A 187 6.09 6.26 8.04
N LYS A 188 5.30 5.28 8.50
CA LYS A 188 5.31 4.79 9.89
C LYS A 188 5.90 3.38 9.98
N VAL A 189 6.70 3.15 11.03
CA VAL A 189 7.28 1.85 11.37
C VAL A 189 6.81 1.47 12.77
N THR A 190 6.42 0.21 12.96
CA THR A 190 6.00 -0.33 14.25
C THR A 190 7.00 -1.38 14.71
N ILE A 191 7.44 -1.26 15.96
CA ILE A 191 8.27 -2.25 16.64
C ILE A 191 7.42 -2.90 17.73
N GLU A 192 7.26 -4.21 17.65
CA GLU A 192 6.53 -5.01 18.63
C GLU A 192 7.54 -5.55 19.63
N LEU A 193 7.44 -5.12 20.88
CA LEU A 193 8.22 -5.66 21.99
C LEU A 193 7.48 -6.84 22.62
N SER A 194 8.25 -7.83 23.07
CA SER A 194 7.73 -9.00 23.77
C SER A 194 7.06 -8.58 25.08
N GLY A 195 5.74 -8.80 25.18
CA GLY A 195 4.94 -8.64 26.38
C GLY A 195 4.69 -9.99 27.05
N THR A 196 3.44 -10.26 27.39
CA THR A 196 2.95 -11.58 27.82
C THR A 196 2.95 -12.58 26.64
N PRO A 197 2.78 -13.90 26.88
CA PRO A 197 2.72 -14.88 25.80
C PRO A 197 1.64 -14.60 24.74
N GLU A 198 0.58 -13.87 25.11
CA GLU A 198 -0.59 -13.60 24.26
C GLU A 198 -0.60 -12.18 23.67
N SER A 199 0.29 -11.27 24.11
CA SER A 199 0.28 -9.84 23.73
C SER A 199 1.69 -9.26 23.50
N THR A 200 1.74 -8.09 22.88
CA THR A 200 2.95 -7.31 22.60
C THR A 200 2.73 -5.85 22.98
N VAL A 201 3.84 -5.15 23.20
CA VAL A 201 3.84 -3.69 23.32
C VAL A 201 4.27 -3.09 21.99
N ASP A 202 3.35 -2.38 21.35
CA ASP A 202 3.54 -1.81 20.02
C ASP A 202 4.12 -0.40 20.14
N CYS A 203 5.27 -0.17 19.50
CA CYS A 203 5.97 1.10 19.52
C CYS A 203 5.97 1.72 18.12
N HIS A 204 5.25 2.84 17.94
CA HIS A 204 5.15 3.51 16.64
C HIS A 204 6.19 4.63 16.47
N PHE A 205 6.98 4.51 15.41
CA PHE A 205 8.02 5.46 15.02
C PHE A 205 7.60 6.27 13.79
N ASP A 206 7.60 7.59 13.95
CA ASP A 206 7.42 8.52 12.85
C ASP A 206 8.73 8.66 12.04
N ARG A 207 8.60 9.11 10.79
CA ARG A 207 9.72 9.25 9.84
C ARG A 207 10.96 9.96 10.38
N ALA A 208 10.77 10.93 11.29
CA ALA A 208 11.86 11.69 11.90
C ALA A 208 12.74 10.85 12.84
N ASN A 209 12.17 9.82 13.48
CA ASN A 209 12.85 9.03 14.53
C ASN A 209 13.23 7.62 14.04
N GLN A 210 13.21 7.40 12.72
CA GLN A 210 13.54 6.10 12.11
C GLN A 210 15.05 5.94 11.82
N GLY A 211 15.85 7.00 11.93
CA GLY A 211 17.27 7.00 11.56
C GLY A 211 18.11 5.97 12.30
N ASP A 212 17.76 5.70 13.56
CA ASP A 212 18.51 4.81 14.45
C ASP A 212 17.95 3.38 14.51
N LEU A 213 16.87 3.08 13.77
CA LEU A 213 16.24 1.75 13.78
C LEU A 213 17.01 0.72 12.94
N GLY A 214 17.91 1.17 12.06
CA GLY A 214 18.60 0.30 11.11
C GLY A 214 19.43 -0.85 11.71
N PRO A 215 20.12 -0.67 12.84
CA PRO A 215 20.89 -1.73 13.49
C PRO A 215 20.06 -2.75 14.28
N LEU A 216 18.74 -2.58 14.39
CA LEU A 216 17.90 -3.42 15.24
C LEU A 216 17.66 -4.82 14.65
N VAL A 217 17.75 -5.83 15.51
CA VAL A 217 17.49 -7.24 15.17
C VAL A 217 16.35 -7.80 16.03
N VAL A 218 15.54 -8.71 15.46
CA VAL A 218 14.55 -9.47 16.24
C VAL A 218 15.28 -10.31 17.29
N GLY A 219 14.79 -10.29 18.53
CA GLY A 219 15.44 -10.90 19.68
C GLY A 219 16.41 -9.98 20.42
N GLN A 220 16.64 -8.76 19.95
CA GLN A 220 17.50 -7.77 20.62
C GLN A 220 16.76 -7.07 21.76
N ASP A 221 17.43 -6.90 22.90
CA ASP A 221 17.00 -5.99 23.96
C ASP A 221 17.18 -4.52 23.56
N VAL A 222 16.11 -3.75 23.65
CA VAL A 222 16.08 -2.34 23.27
C VAL A 222 15.39 -1.52 24.33
N THR A 223 15.75 -0.24 24.40
CA THR A 223 15.06 0.75 25.23
C THR A 223 14.45 1.80 24.33
N ILE A 224 13.12 1.91 24.37
CA ILE A 224 12.33 2.82 23.54
C ILE A 224 11.67 3.85 24.43
N ARG A 225 11.90 5.13 24.14
CA ARG A 225 11.15 6.23 24.74
C ARG A 225 9.97 6.56 23.86
N GLY A 226 8.77 6.61 24.41
CA GLY A 226 7.55 6.95 23.66
C GLY A 226 6.44 7.43 24.57
N ARG A 227 5.45 8.11 23.99
CA ARG A 227 4.24 8.52 24.71
C ARG A 227 3.26 7.35 24.76
N CYS A 228 2.83 6.96 25.94
CA CYS A 228 1.85 5.87 26.07
C CYS A 228 0.46 6.34 25.66
N ARG A 229 -0.14 5.63 24.71
CA ARG A 229 -1.51 5.84 24.25
C ARG A 229 -2.54 5.02 25.05
N GLY A 230 -2.08 4.00 25.77
CA GLY A 230 -2.93 3.00 26.43
C GLY A 230 -3.12 1.76 25.56
N LYS A 231 -4.11 0.93 25.89
CA LYS A 231 -4.42 -0.29 25.15
C LYS A 231 -5.28 0.03 23.92
N VAL A 232 -4.79 -0.31 22.72
CA VAL A 232 -5.53 -0.15 21.46
C VAL A 232 -5.88 -1.53 20.95
N ARG A 233 -7.19 -1.83 20.88
CA ARG A 233 -7.73 -3.18 20.65
C ARG A 233 -7.27 -4.17 21.71
N SER A 234 -6.10 -4.77 21.52
CA SER A 234 -5.56 -5.83 22.37
C SER A 234 -4.11 -5.59 22.80
N TYR A 235 -3.45 -4.56 22.28
CA TYR A 235 -2.02 -4.31 22.51
C TYR A 235 -1.80 -2.98 23.21
N VAL A 236 -0.80 -2.90 24.08
CA VAL A 236 -0.38 -1.63 24.66
C VAL A 236 0.39 -0.85 23.60
N THR A 237 -0.01 0.39 23.34
CA THR A 237 0.56 1.19 22.24
C THR A 237 1.32 2.41 22.76
N LEU A 238 2.54 2.60 22.24
CA LEU A 238 3.33 3.80 22.37
C LEU A 238 3.38 4.54 21.02
N GLU A 239 3.33 5.87 21.09
CA GLU A 239 3.42 6.76 19.92
C GLU A 239 4.58 7.75 20.07
N THR A 240 5.00 8.33 18.95
CA THR A 240 6.13 9.27 18.89
C THR A 240 7.40 8.64 19.47
N CYS A 241 7.64 7.37 19.15
CA CYS A 241 8.74 6.61 19.72
C CYS A 241 10.10 7.09 19.19
N ALA A 242 11.12 6.97 20.03
CA ALA A 242 12.52 7.18 19.73
C ALA A 242 13.35 6.14 20.49
N LEU A 243 14.43 5.64 19.87
CA LEU A 243 15.38 4.78 20.56
C LEU A 243 16.16 5.60 21.58
N VAL A 244 16.31 5.07 22.79
CA VAL A 244 17.24 5.60 23.78
C VAL A 244 18.56 4.88 23.56
N SER A 245 19.41 5.42 22.70
CA SER A 245 20.78 4.93 22.53
C SER A 245 21.68 5.55 23.60
N GLU A 246 22.38 4.72 24.39
CA GLU A 246 23.61 5.19 25.02
C GLU A 246 24.65 5.42 23.92
N GLU A 247 25.30 6.58 23.97
CA GLU A 247 26.14 7.13 22.90
C GLU A 247 27.21 6.15 22.40
N LYS A 248 27.21 5.89 21.08
CA LYS A 248 28.48 5.60 20.38
C LYS A 248 28.55 6.41 19.09
N LYS A 249 29.46 7.38 19.10
CA LYS A 249 29.71 8.43 18.09
C LYS A 249 29.80 7.89 16.67
N VAL A 250 29.02 8.49 15.77
CA VAL A 250 29.19 8.46 14.32
C VAL A 250 30.35 9.40 13.95
N GLY A 251 31.36 8.86 13.28
CA GLY A 251 32.41 9.64 12.59
C GLY A 251 32.03 9.89 11.12
N PRO A 252 32.52 10.98 10.50
CA PRO A 252 32.04 11.46 9.21
C PRO A 252 32.53 10.63 8.02
N LYS A 253 31.68 10.62 6.98
CA LYS A 253 31.85 10.02 5.65
C LYS A 253 33.10 10.59 4.94
N ALA A 254 33.92 9.72 4.35
CA ALA A 254 34.86 10.06 3.27
C ALA A 254 34.70 9.05 2.12
N PRO A 255 34.83 9.50 0.85
CA PRO A 255 34.55 8.72 -0.35
C PRO A 255 35.76 7.89 -0.82
N ASP A 256 35.49 6.94 -1.70
CA ASP A 256 36.39 5.99 -2.36
C ASP A 256 36.69 4.69 -1.58
N GLU A 257 35.62 4.01 -1.18
CA GLU A 257 35.70 2.58 -0.88
C GLU A 257 35.56 1.78 -2.21
N PRO A 258 36.41 0.77 -2.46
CA PRO A 258 36.31 -0.10 -3.63
C PRO A 258 34.92 -0.74 -3.73
N PRO A 259 34.41 -0.99 -4.95
CA PRO A 259 33.07 -1.49 -5.16
C PRO A 259 32.86 -2.80 -4.39
N THR A 260 31.75 -2.88 -3.65
CA THR A 260 31.46 -4.06 -2.83
C THR A 260 31.03 -5.20 -3.75
N GLU A 261 31.77 -6.30 -3.75
CA GLU A 261 31.42 -7.50 -4.51
C GLU A 261 30.23 -8.22 -3.86
N ALA A 262 29.20 -8.52 -4.65
CA ALA A 262 28.02 -9.27 -4.19
C ALA A 262 27.52 -10.20 -5.32
N THR A 263 26.90 -11.32 -4.96
CA THR A 263 26.15 -12.13 -5.93
C THR A 263 24.68 -11.73 -5.92
N ALA A 264 23.98 -11.91 -7.04
CA ALA A 264 22.53 -11.63 -7.10
C ALA A 264 21.77 -12.41 -6.01
N ASP A 265 22.07 -13.69 -5.81
CA ASP A 265 21.47 -14.52 -4.76
C ASP A 265 21.76 -14.03 -3.34
N ALA A 266 23.00 -13.65 -3.04
CA ALA A 266 23.35 -13.15 -1.72
C ALA A 266 22.66 -11.81 -1.43
N LEU A 267 22.60 -10.93 -2.44
CA LEU A 267 21.90 -9.66 -2.34
C LEU A 267 20.41 -9.88 -2.03
N VAL A 268 19.78 -10.85 -2.69
CA VAL A 268 18.37 -11.22 -2.46
C VAL A 268 18.16 -11.79 -1.07
N ALA A 269 19.03 -12.71 -0.62
CA ALA A 269 18.94 -13.29 0.71
C ALA A 269 19.05 -12.21 1.81
N GLU A 270 19.94 -11.24 1.63
CA GLU A 270 20.12 -10.14 2.60
C GLU A 270 18.94 -9.16 2.61
N TYR A 271 18.40 -8.80 1.44
CA TYR A 271 17.22 -7.94 1.34
C TYR A 271 15.95 -8.62 1.85
N ASN A 272 15.79 -9.93 1.63
CA ASN A 272 14.67 -10.72 2.16
C ASN A 272 14.76 -10.89 3.68
N GLY A 273 15.97 -10.98 4.24
CA GLY A 273 16.18 -11.11 5.68
C GLY A 273 15.93 -9.82 6.44
N ASN A 274 16.49 -8.70 5.96
CA ASN A 274 16.29 -7.38 6.57
C ASN A 274 16.58 -6.26 5.55
N VAL A 275 15.52 -5.68 4.99
CA VAL A 275 15.60 -4.59 4.01
C VAL A 275 16.34 -3.35 4.53
N VAL A 276 16.28 -3.04 5.82
CA VAL A 276 16.90 -1.83 6.39
C VAL A 276 18.40 -2.03 6.60
N ALA A 277 18.80 -3.23 7.06
CA ALA A 277 20.20 -3.61 7.16
C ALA A 277 20.84 -3.72 5.77
N ALA A 278 20.13 -4.33 4.81
CA ALA A 278 20.56 -4.41 3.43
C ALA A 278 20.69 -3.01 2.80
N ASP A 279 19.74 -2.10 3.04
CA ASP A 279 19.85 -0.72 2.59
C ASP A 279 21.03 0.01 3.24
N THR A 280 21.28 -0.18 4.53
CA THR A 280 22.45 0.41 5.20
C THR A 280 23.77 -0.12 4.61
N LYS A 281 23.80 -1.40 4.26
CA LYS A 281 24.97 -2.07 3.71
C LYS A 281 25.22 -1.71 2.24
N TYR A 282 24.16 -1.59 1.45
CA TYR A 282 24.24 -1.55 -0.03
C TYR A 282 23.70 -0.27 -0.67
N LYS A 283 22.67 0.37 -0.11
CA LYS A 283 22.01 1.53 -0.72
C LYS A 283 22.98 2.70 -0.86
N GLU A 284 22.89 3.38 -1.99
CA GLU A 284 23.78 4.46 -2.42
C GLU A 284 25.25 4.05 -2.63
N LYS A 285 25.61 2.78 -2.40
CA LYS A 285 26.95 2.25 -2.69
C LYS A 285 27.03 1.68 -4.09
N VAL A 286 28.25 1.66 -4.62
CA VAL A 286 28.58 1.01 -5.89
C VAL A 286 28.87 -0.45 -5.61
N LEU A 287 28.12 -1.34 -6.26
CA LEU A 287 28.25 -2.79 -6.13
C LEU A 287 28.74 -3.38 -7.43
N ASP A 288 29.59 -4.40 -7.33
CA ASP A 288 29.91 -5.31 -8.42
C ASP A 288 29.06 -6.56 -8.23
N VAL A 289 27.91 -6.61 -8.91
CA VAL A 289 26.95 -7.70 -8.79
C VAL A 289 27.23 -8.76 -9.84
N THR A 290 27.56 -9.97 -9.38
CA THR A 290 27.69 -11.14 -10.23
C THR A 290 26.35 -11.87 -10.30
N GLY A 291 25.82 -12.04 -11.50
CA GLY A 291 24.54 -12.71 -11.69
C GLY A 291 24.37 -13.25 -13.11
N LYS A 292 23.45 -14.20 -13.26
CA LYS A 292 23.10 -14.78 -14.55
C LYS A 292 21.90 -14.07 -15.15
N VAL A 293 22.03 -13.58 -16.38
CA VAL A 293 20.99 -12.77 -17.01
C VAL A 293 19.80 -13.63 -17.42
N VAL A 294 18.63 -13.32 -16.85
CA VAL A 294 17.36 -13.99 -17.20
C VAL A 294 16.55 -13.18 -18.20
N ARG A 295 16.67 -11.85 -18.17
CA ARG A 295 15.87 -10.97 -19.04
C ARG A 295 16.60 -9.67 -19.35
N ILE A 296 16.49 -9.19 -20.59
CA ILE A 296 16.95 -7.86 -21.01
C ILE A 296 15.75 -7.15 -21.63
N ILE A 297 15.34 -6.03 -21.05
CA ILE A 297 14.12 -5.31 -21.44
C ILE A 297 14.44 -3.85 -21.70
N ARG A 298 13.81 -3.28 -22.72
CA ARG A 298 13.79 -1.83 -22.92
C ARG A 298 12.50 -1.25 -22.35
N ASN A 299 12.57 -0.79 -21.10
CA ASN A 299 11.39 -0.27 -20.38
C ASN A 299 11.00 1.15 -20.84
N LYS A 300 11.96 2.00 -21.22
CA LYS A 300 11.73 3.39 -21.68
C LYS A 300 12.75 3.79 -22.75
N PRO A 301 12.48 4.81 -23.58
CA PRO A 301 13.48 5.34 -24.51
C PRO A 301 14.75 5.75 -23.76
N GLY A 302 15.89 5.15 -24.10
CA GLY A 302 17.18 5.41 -23.46
C GLY A 302 17.46 4.62 -22.16
N LYS A 303 16.56 3.72 -21.74
CA LYS A 303 16.76 2.90 -20.54
C LYS A 303 16.60 1.41 -20.86
N VAL A 304 17.67 0.64 -20.65
CA VAL A 304 17.67 -0.82 -20.79
C VAL A 304 17.86 -1.43 -19.40
N THR A 305 17.04 -2.40 -19.04
CA THR A 305 17.09 -3.08 -17.75
C THR A 305 17.50 -4.54 -17.97
N VAL A 306 18.50 -5.00 -17.23
CA VAL A 306 18.94 -6.39 -17.18
C VAL A 306 18.49 -7.00 -15.86
N GLU A 307 17.80 -8.13 -15.90
CA GLU A 307 17.36 -8.84 -14.71
C GLU A 307 18.19 -10.12 -14.51
N PHE A 308 18.49 -10.42 -13.25
CA PHE A 308 19.18 -11.64 -12.87
C PHE A 308 18.22 -12.76 -12.46
N GLU A 309 18.63 -14.00 -12.72
CA GLU A 309 17.95 -15.21 -12.30
C GLU A 309 17.97 -15.36 -10.77
N SER A 310 16.85 -15.78 -10.19
CA SER A 310 16.70 -16.12 -8.78
C SER A 310 15.59 -17.16 -8.61
N GLU A 311 15.67 -17.97 -7.55
CA GLU A 311 14.76 -19.09 -7.25
C GLU A 311 13.28 -18.68 -7.15
N LEU A 312 12.98 -17.42 -6.85
CA LEU A 312 11.62 -16.88 -6.67
C LEU A 312 11.16 -15.93 -7.80
N GLY A 313 11.92 -15.80 -8.89
CA GLY A 313 11.67 -14.84 -9.98
C GLY A 313 12.72 -13.74 -10.07
N PRO A 314 12.66 -12.80 -11.04
CA PRO A 314 13.67 -11.76 -11.21
C PRO A 314 13.60 -10.75 -10.06
N THR A 315 14.52 -10.89 -9.09
CA THR A 315 14.56 -10.11 -7.84
C THR A 315 15.65 -9.04 -7.83
N VAL A 316 16.55 -9.05 -8.81
CA VAL A 316 17.58 -8.03 -9.00
C VAL A 316 17.53 -7.49 -10.42
N ALA A 317 17.36 -6.17 -10.54
CA ALA A 317 17.30 -5.44 -11.80
C ALA A 317 18.42 -4.38 -11.90
N CYS A 318 19.12 -4.36 -13.02
CA CYS A 318 20.21 -3.45 -13.32
C CYS A 318 19.83 -2.50 -14.45
N ASP A 319 19.72 -1.21 -14.16
CA ASP A 319 19.31 -0.19 -15.12
C ASP A 319 20.51 0.51 -15.78
N PHE A 320 20.55 0.42 -17.11
CA PHE A 320 21.54 1.01 -18.00
C PHE A 320 21.00 2.28 -18.66
N ASN A 321 21.59 3.42 -18.30
CA ASN A 321 21.15 4.75 -18.72
C ASN A 321 22.09 5.43 -19.73
N SER A 322 23.29 4.88 -19.99
CA SER A 322 24.27 5.47 -20.93
C SER A 322 24.29 4.75 -22.27
N LYS A 323 24.51 5.52 -23.35
CA LYS A 323 24.61 4.98 -24.73
C LYS A 323 25.80 4.03 -24.90
N GLU A 324 26.89 4.27 -24.19
CA GLU A 324 28.10 3.43 -24.19
C GLU A 324 27.83 2.05 -23.58
N ALA A 325 27.06 2.00 -22.49
CA ALA A 325 26.71 0.74 -21.86
C ALA A 325 25.65 -0.03 -22.67
N HIS A 326 24.85 0.64 -23.51
CA HIS A 326 23.95 -0.04 -24.46
C HIS A 326 24.70 -0.79 -25.56
N ALA A 327 25.89 -0.33 -25.96
CA ALA A 327 26.71 -1.05 -26.94
C ALA A 327 27.24 -2.37 -26.36
N GLN A 328 27.65 -2.37 -25.09
CA GLN A 328 28.11 -3.57 -24.37
C GLN A 328 26.98 -4.60 -24.13
N LEU A 329 25.73 -4.14 -24.04
CA LEU A 329 24.55 -4.99 -23.91
C LEU A 329 24.19 -5.73 -25.21
N ALA A 330 24.60 -5.23 -26.38
CA ALA A 330 24.29 -5.85 -27.67
C ALA A 330 24.96 -7.22 -27.84
N GLU A 331 26.04 -7.47 -27.11
CA GLU A 331 26.76 -8.75 -27.13
C GLU A 331 26.34 -9.70 -25.99
N LEU A 332 25.38 -9.31 -25.14
CA LEU A 332 24.92 -10.14 -24.02
C LEU A 332 23.75 -11.03 -24.47
N VAL A 333 23.82 -12.30 -24.12
CA VAL A 333 22.74 -13.25 -24.38
C VAL A 333 22.08 -13.65 -23.06
N VAL A 334 20.76 -13.88 -23.09
CA VAL A 334 20.04 -14.47 -21.95
C VAL A 334 20.70 -15.80 -21.59
N GLY A 335 21.12 -15.92 -20.33
CA GLY A 335 21.88 -17.05 -19.82
C GLY A 335 23.33 -16.75 -19.48
N ASP A 336 23.89 -15.63 -19.93
CA ASP A 336 25.27 -15.26 -19.63
C ASP A 336 25.44 -14.88 -18.15
N SER A 337 26.54 -15.33 -17.55
CA SER A 337 26.97 -14.87 -16.23
C SER A 337 27.84 -13.63 -16.41
N VAL A 338 27.46 -12.53 -15.77
CA VAL A 338 28.11 -11.24 -15.98
C VAL A 338 28.29 -10.53 -14.64
N VAL A 339 29.35 -9.73 -14.56
CA VAL A 339 29.56 -8.79 -13.45
C VAL A 339 29.09 -7.43 -13.91
N ILE A 340 27.99 -6.96 -13.31
CA ILE A 340 27.44 -5.64 -13.56
C ILE A 340 27.76 -4.75 -12.37
N ARG A 341 28.49 -3.67 -12.63
CA ARG A 341 28.68 -2.60 -11.65
C ARG A 341 27.52 -1.65 -11.71
N GLY A 342 26.99 -1.26 -10.57
CA GLY A 342 25.94 -0.24 -10.49
C GLY A 342 25.78 0.32 -9.09
N SER A 343 25.13 1.49 -9.01
CA SER A 343 24.76 2.08 -7.72
C SER A 343 23.45 1.46 -7.23
N CYS A 344 23.47 0.82 -6.07
CA CYS A 344 22.27 0.21 -5.50
C CYS A 344 21.30 1.29 -5.00
N ARG A 345 20.04 1.22 -5.45
CA ARG A 345 18.96 2.12 -5.01
C ARG A 345 18.07 1.50 -3.94
N GLY A 346 18.34 0.25 -3.56
CA GLY A 346 17.47 -0.56 -2.70
C GLY A 346 16.31 -1.19 -3.45
N THR A 347 15.27 -1.57 -2.72
CA THR A 347 14.07 -2.20 -3.29
C THR A 347 13.13 -1.14 -3.85
N VAL A 348 12.83 -1.22 -5.14
CA VAL A 348 11.83 -0.40 -5.84
C VAL A 348 10.80 -1.35 -6.43
N ASP A 349 9.52 -1.18 -6.08
CA ASP A 349 8.42 -2.05 -6.51
C ASP A 349 8.72 -3.56 -6.30
N GLU A 350 9.21 -3.91 -5.10
CA GLU A 350 9.58 -5.28 -4.69
C GLU A 350 10.80 -5.89 -5.42
N VAL A 351 11.50 -5.11 -6.26
CA VAL A 351 12.71 -5.56 -6.98
C VAL A 351 13.93 -4.76 -6.52
N ILE A 352 15.03 -5.45 -6.20
CA ILE A 352 16.30 -4.83 -5.83
C ILE A 352 16.89 -4.17 -7.07
N THR A 353 17.00 -2.84 -7.07
CA THR A 353 17.30 -2.10 -8.29
C THR A 353 18.66 -1.42 -8.20
N LEU A 354 19.54 -1.69 -9.16
CA LEU A 354 20.78 -0.95 -9.39
C LEU A 354 20.56 0.08 -10.50
N GLY A 355 21.15 1.26 -10.34
CA GLY A 355 21.13 2.35 -11.32
C GLY A 355 22.53 2.65 -11.85
N ASN A 356 22.57 3.30 -13.02
CA ASN A 356 23.82 3.69 -13.70
C ASN A 356 24.75 2.50 -13.92
N CYS A 357 24.16 1.39 -14.39
CA CYS A 357 24.88 0.14 -14.54
C CYS A 357 25.87 0.17 -15.72
N SER A 358 27.01 -0.49 -15.54
CA SER A 358 28.04 -0.74 -16.55
C SER A 358 28.56 -2.17 -16.40
N ILE A 359 28.85 -2.84 -17.52
CA ILE A 359 29.39 -4.20 -17.48
C ILE A 359 30.88 -4.13 -17.14
N VAL A 360 31.30 -4.79 -16.05
CA VAL A 360 32.71 -4.85 -15.63
C VAL A 360 33.42 -6.00 -16.33
N LYS A 361 32.75 -7.14 -16.44
CA LYS A 361 33.31 -8.35 -17.04
C LYS A 361 32.19 -9.29 -17.50
N LYS A 362 32.34 -9.88 -18.68
CA LYS A 362 31.66 -11.14 -19.01
C LYS A 362 32.37 -12.25 -18.24
N VAL A 363 31.64 -13.00 -17.44
CA VAL A 363 32.20 -14.21 -16.83
C VAL A 363 32.03 -15.29 -17.89
N ASP A 364 33.09 -15.54 -18.65
CA ASP A 364 33.13 -16.67 -19.55
C ASP A 364 32.78 -17.95 -18.77
N LYS A 365 32.03 -18.82 -19.44
CA LYS A 365 31.64 -20.17 -19.00
C LYS A 365 32.70 -20.75 -18.05
N PRO A 366 32.33 -21.16 -16.83
CA PRO A 366 33.32 -21.50 -15.82
C PRO A 366 34.21 -22.66 -16.26
N THR A 367 35.44 -22.32 -16.63
CA THR A 367 36.52 -23.27 -16.91
C THR A 367 37.62 -23.08 -15.87
N ALA A 368 38.01 -24.20 -15.25
CA ALA A 368 39.20 -24.40 -14.43
C ALA A 368 39.42 -23.44 -13.23
N GLY A 369 38.60 -23.59 -12.18
CA GLY A 369 39.01 -23.25 -10.81
C GLY A 369 39.24 -24.54 -10.01
N PRO A 370 40.09 -24.55 -8.96
CA PRO A 370 40.34 -25.74 -8.16
C PRO A 370 39.04 -26.20 -7.49
N ALA A 371 38.53 -27.36 -7.91
CA ALA A 371 37.37 -28.00 -7.29
C ALA A 371 37.86 -29.04 -6.28
N THR A 372 37.16 -29.16 -5.15
CA THR A 372 37.48 -30.19 -4.16
C THR A 372 36.89 -31.52 -4.64
N ALA A 373 37.76 -32.47 -5.00
CA ALA A 373 37.33 -33.81 -5.37
C ALA A 373 36.82 -34.57 -4.13
N VAL A 374 35.60 -35.09 -4.21
CA VAL A 374 34.93 -35.85 -3.14
C VAL A 374 34.02 -36.93 -3.75
N THR A 375 33.87 -38.06 -3.08
CA THR A 375 32.92 -39.10 -3.53
C THR A 375 31.54 -38.83 -2.95
N LEU A 376 30.49 -39.24 -3.66
CA LEU A 376 29.11 -39.10 -3.21
C LEU A 376 28.87 -39.75 -1.83
N ASP A 377 29.45 -40.92 -1.59
CA ASP A 377 29.36 -41.61 -0.30
C ASP A 377 30.00 -40.81 0.85
N LYS A 378 31.13 -40.17 0.58
CA LYS A 378 31.87 -39.41 1.60
C LYS A 378 31.13 -38.14 1.97
N ILE A 379 30.61 -37.41 0.98
CA ILE A 379 29.85 -36.19 1.26
C ILE A 379 28.52 -36.53 1.94
N SER A 380 27.83 -37.59 1.51
CA SER A 380 26.60 -38.06 2.16
C SER A 380 26.83 -38.43 3.64
N LYS A 381 27.90 -39.18 3.94
CA LYS A 381 28.26 -39.55 5.34
C LYS A 381 28.62 -38.33 6.19
N ASP A 382 29.30 -37.34 5.63
CA ASP A 382 29.62 -36.11 6.34
C ASP A 382 28.32 -35.35 6.71
N TYR A 383 27.35 -35.25 5.79
CA TYR A 383 26.05 -34.63 6.04
C TYR A 383 25.17 -35.42 7.02
N GLU A 384 25.16 -36.76 6.95
CA GLU A 384 24.45 -37.62 7.91
C GLU A 384 25.01 -37.50 9.33
N LYS A 385 26.33 -37.32 9.45
CA LYS A 385 26.98 -37.19 10.75
C LYS A 385 26.69 -35.84 11.39
N ASN A 386 26.80 -34.75 10.63
CA ASN A 386 26.53 -33.39 11.12
C ASN A 386 26.39 -32.40 9.95
N VAL A 387 25.15 -31.95 9.72
CA VAL A 387 24.81 -30.99 8.67
C VAL A 387 25.53 -29.64 8.83
N VAL A 388 25.73 -29.16 10.06
CA VAL A 388 26.34 -27.84 10.33
C VAL A 388 27.84 -27.84 9.97
N SER A 389 28.56 -28.91 10.35
CA SER A 389 29.98 -29.02 10.03
C SER A 389 30.22 -29.38 8.55
N ALA A 390 29.30 -30.14 7.95
CA ALA A 390 29.31 -30.41 6.51
C ALA A 390 29.06 -29.13 5.70
N ASP A 391 28.10 -28.29 6.09
CA ASP A 391 27.87 -26.99 5.44
C ASP A 391 29.09 -26.07 5.58
N ALA A 392 29.70 -25.97 6.76
CA ALA A 392 30.94 -25.20 6.92
C ALA A 392 32.09 -25.71 6.02
N LYS A 393 32.08 -27.02 5.71
CA LYS A 393 33.11 -27.66 4.89
C LYS A 393 32.85 -27.56 3.40
N TYR A 394 31.59 -27.61 2.95
CA TYR A 394 31.24 -27.81 1.54
C TYR A 394 30.37 -26.70 0.95
N LYS A 395 29.49 -26.07 1.72
CA LYS A 395 28.54 -25.06 1.21
C LYS A 395 29.28 -23.85 0.66
N GLY A 396 28.82 -23.37 -0.49
CA GLY A 396 29.44 -22.29 -1.25
C GLY A 396 30.73 -22.67 -1.97
N LYS A 397 31.28 -23.89 -1.76
CA LYS A 397 32.49 -24.35 -2.44
C LYS A 397 32.16 -25.12 -3.72
N ARG A 398 33.13 -25.14 -4.62
CA ARG A 398 33.10 -25.98 -5.81
C ARG A 398 33.58 -27.38 -5.51
N LEU A 399 32.76 -28.35 -5.86
CA LEU A 399 33.03 -29.76 -5.65
C LEU A 399 33.09 -30.47 -7.00
N GLU A 400 33.97 -31.46 -7.09
CA GLU A 400 33.91 -32.51 -8.09
C GLU A 400 33.43 -33.77 -7.40
N VAL A 401 32.19 -34.13 -7.68
CA VAL A 401 31.54 -35.27 -7.05
C VAL A 401 31.47 -36.41 -8.03
N SER A 402 32.10 -37.52 -7.70
CA SER A 402 31.92 -38.79 -8.42
C SER A 402 30.75 -39.57 -7.84
N GLY A 403 29.85 -40.03 -8.71
CA GLY A 403 28.65 -40.77 -8.31
C GLY A 403 27.98 -41.49 -9.48
N THR A 404 26.95 -42.29 -9.17
CA THR A 404 26.16 -43.02 -10.15
C THR A 404 24.86 -42.28 -10.45
N VAL A 405 24.51 -42.13 -11.72
CA VAL A 405 23.27 -41.49 -12.17
C VAL A 405 22.08 -42.41 -11.89
N ILE A 406 21.10 -41.95 -11.12
CA ILE A 406 19.82 -42.63 -10.92
C ILE A 406 18.86 -42.25 -12.05
N ARG A 407 18.74 -40.95 -12.31
CA ARG A 407 17.85 -40.41 -13.35
C ARG A 407 18.21 -38.98 -13.72
N ILE A 408 17.75 -38.57 -14.89
CA ILE A 408 17.87 -37.20 -15.41
C ILE A 408 16.46 -36.66 -15.63
N VAL A 409 16.12 -35.53 -15.01
CA VAL A 409 14.77 -34.97 -15.02
C VAL A 409 14.77 -33.49 -15.42
N LYS A 410 13.67 -33.03 -16.04
CA LYS A 410 13.40 -31.62 -16.36
C LYS A 410 12.26 -31.10 -15.48
N ASN A 411 12.50 -31.06 -14.17
CA ASN A 411 11.50 -30.66 -13.17
C ASN A 411 11.52 -29.15 -12.86
N LYS A 412 12.58 -28.43 -13.24
CA LYS A 412 12.75 -26.99 -12.96
C LYS A 412 12.81 -26.18 -14.26
N PRO A 413 12.16 -25.00 -14.33
CA PRO A 413 12.23 -24.12 -15.50
C PRO A 413 13.68 -23.78 -15.86
N GLY A 414 14.08 -24.01 -17.11
CA GLY A 414 15.42 -23.66 -17.60
C GLY A 414 16.57 -24.54 -17.09
N LYS A 415 16.28 -25.60 -16.33
CA LYS A 415 17.29 -26.51 -15.74
C LYS A 415 17.03 -27.98 -16.11
N ILE A 416 18.10 -28.77 -16.16
CA ILE A 416 18.08 -30.23 -16.21
C ILE A 416 18.73 -30.71 -14.93
N THR A 417 18.01 -31.48 -14.11
CA THR A 417 18.53 -32.00 -12.84
C THR A 417 18.97 -33.44 -13.04
N VAL A 418 20.24 -33.72 -12.77
CA VAL A 418 20.80 -35.07 -12.71
C VAL A 418 20.79 -35.51 -11.25
N GLN A 419 20.17 -36.65 -11.00
CA GLN A 419 20.04 -37.22 -9.68
C GLN A 419 21.06 -38.33 -9.49
N LEU A 420 21.94 -38.19 -8.50
CA LEU A 420 22.95 -39.20 -8.15
C LEU A 420 22.61 -39.89 -6.83
N GLY A 421 22.97 -41.17 -6.72
CA GLY A 421 22.84 -41.96 -5.50
C GLY A 421 22.97 -43.45 -5.79
N THR A 422 22.32 -44.27 -4.96
CA THR A 422 22.21 -45.73 -5.15
C THR A 422 20.82 -46.08 -5.67
N GLU A 423 20.63 -47.31 -6.14
CA GLU A 423 19.31 -47.80 -6.60
C GLU A 423 18.20 -47.60 -5.56
N GLU A 424 18.54 -47.66 -4.26
CA GLU A 424 17.61 -47.54 -3.15
C GLU A 424 17.49 -46.12 -2.58
N ARG A 425 18.42 -45.20 -2.91
CA ARG A 425 18.49 -43.89 -2.25
C ARG A 425 19.04 -42.79 -3.15
N LEU A 426 18.20 -41.76 -3.34
CA LEU A 426 18.64 -40.46 -3.85
C LEU A 426 19.51 -39.76 -2.80
N MET A 427 20.70 -39.31 -3.22
CA MET A 427 21.65 -38.66 -2.32
C MET A 427 21.97 -37.22 -2.74
N MET A 428 21.95 -36.93 -4.04
CA MET A 428 22.35 -35.62 -4.55
C MET A 428 21.61 -35.24 -5.83
N ASP A 429 21.15 -33.99 -5.89
CA ASP A 429 20.64 -33.33 -7.08
C ASP A 429 21.72 -32.40 -7.65
N CYS A 430 21.93 -32.51 -8.96
CA CYS A 430 22.86 -31.68 -9.71
C CYS A 430 22.09 -30.90 -10.77
N ASP A 431 21.90 -29.60 -10.54
CA ASP A 431 21.21 -28.72 -11.47
C ASP A 431 22.17 -28.21 -12.57
N PHE A 432 21.91 -28.66 -13.80
CA PHE A 432 22.53 -28.16 -15.02
C PHE A 432 21.66 -27.07 -15.66
N LEU A 433 22.29 -26.11 -16.31
CA LEU A 433 21.57 -25.19 -17.19
C LEU A 433 21.05 -25.96 -18.41
N ALA A 434 19.78 -25.79 -18.79
CA ALA A 434 19.17 -26.62 -19.84
C ALA A 434 19.97 -26.60 -21.16
N LYS A 435 20.53 -25.45 -21.54
CA LYS A 435 21.34 -25.30 -22.75
C LYS A 435 22.67 -26.06 -22.69
N ASP A 436 23.35 -26.05 -21.53
CA ASP A 436 24.63 -26.76 -21.35
C ASP A 436 24.43 -28.24 -21.04
N GLY A 437 23.47 -28.56 -20.17
CA GLY A 437 23.11 -29.91 -19.78
C GLY A 437 22.61 -30.73 -20.96
N GLN A 438 21.86 -30.15 -21.90
CA GLN A 438 21.36 -30.89 -23.06
C GLN A 438 22.48 -31.39 -23.98
N ALA A 439 23.60 -30.67 -24.08
CA ALA A 439 24.77 -31.11 -24.83
C ALA A 439 25.67 -32.06 -24.03
N GLN A 440 25.80 -31.86 -22.72
CA GLN A 440 26.69 -32.64 -21.86
C GLN A 440 26.09 -33.98 -21.41
N LEU A 441 24.76 -34.05 -21.31
CA LEU A 441 24.03 -35.21 -20.80
C LEU A 441 23.38 -36.02 -21.93
N ALA A 442 23.63 -35.69 -23.19
CA ALA A 442 23.05 -36.38 -24.34
C ALA A 442 23.48 -37.87 -24.42
N GLU A 443 24.65 -38.18 -23.89
CA GLU A 443 25.27 -39.51 -23.90
C GLU A 443 25.34 -40.13 -22.49
N VAL A 444 24.64 -39.55 -21.51
CA VAL A 444 24.64 -40.02 -20.12
C VAL A 444 23.31 -40.69 -19.81
N ASP A 445 23.36 -41.95 -19.46
CA ASP A 445 22.20 -42.77 -19.11
C ASP A 445 22.11 -43.05 -17.60
N ALA A 446 20.93 -43.50 -17.16
CA ALA A 446 20.77 -44.01 -15.81
C ALA A 446 21.65 -45.25 -15.60
N GLY A 447 22.40 -45.29 -14.51
CA GLY A 447 23.39 -46.31 -14.19
C GLY A 447 24.84 -45.89 -14.46
N ASP A 448 25.06 -44.81 -15.22
CA ASP A 448 26.41 -44.36 -15.55
C ASP A 448 27.13 -43.78 -14.33
N LYS A 449 28.43 -44.05 -14.24
CA LYS A 449 29.32 -43.36 -13.30
C LYS A 449 29.81 -42.07 -13.94
N VAL A 450 29.54 -40.95 -13.29
CA VAL A 450 29.90 -39.62 -13.77
C VAL A 450 30.65 -38.85 -12.70
N VAL A 451 31.49 -37.93 -13.15
CA VAL A 451 32.09 -36.89 -12.29
C VAL A 451 31.41 -35.58 -12.62
N ILE A 452 30.65 -35.04 -11.68
CA ILE A 452 29.95 -33.77 -11.83
C ILE A 452 30.67 -32.71 -11.03
N ARG A 453 31.05 -31.63 -11.69
CA ARG A 453 31.55 -30.42 -11.05
C ARG A 453 30.41 -29.43 -10.86
N GLY A 454 30.26 -28.88 -9.66
CA GLY A 454 29.23 -27.89 -9.35
C GLY A 454 29.52 -27.11 -8.08
N THR A 455 28.71 -26.10 -7.79
CA THR A 455 28.77 -25.34 -6.53
C THR A 455 27.78 -25.94 -5.53
N CYS A 456 28.26 -26.34 -4.36
CA CYS A 456 27.41 -26.93 -3.32
C CYS A 456 26.57 -25.86 -2.62
N ARG A 457 25.24 -26.04 -2.60
CA ARG A 457 24.29 -25.17 -1.89
C ARG A 457 23.99 -25.63 -0.46
N GLY A 458 24.43 -26.83 -0.11
CA GLY A 458 24.08 -27.50 1.15
C GLY A 458 23.04 -28.60 0.93
N GLN A 459 22.45 -29.07 2.02
CA GLN A 459 21.43 -30.13 2.00
C GLN A 459 20.04 -29.54 2.24
N ASP A 460 19.08 -29.91 1.40
CA ASP A 460 17.67 -29.55 1.53
C ASP A 460 16.80 -30.82 1.55
N PHE A 461 15.89 -30.93 2.51
CA PHE A 461 15.06 -32.12 2.76
C PHE A 461 15.83 -33.47 2.70
N GLY A 462 17.08 -33.49 3.17
CA GLY A 462 17.93 -34.69 3.17
C GLY A 462 18.66 -34.99 1.85
N THR A 463 18.48 -34.18 0.82
CA THR A 463 19.16 -34.31 -0.49
C THR A 463 20.20 -33.21 -0.65
N LEU A 464 21.42 -33.58 -1.05
CA LEU A 464 22.49 -32.62 -1.31
C LEU A 464 22.22 -31.90 -2.64
N LEU A 465 22.38 -30.57 -2.70
CA LEU A 465 22.16 -29.81 -3.94
C LEU A 465 23.46 -29.19 -4.46
N LEU A 466 23.79 -29.50 -5.71
CA LEU A 466 24.79 -28.81 -6.50
C LEU A 466 24.12 -27.99 -7.61
N GLU A 467 24.59 -26.76 -7.80
CA GLU A 467 24.16 -25.87 -8.87
C GLU A 467 25.29 -25.56 -9.84
N ASN A 468 24.92 -25.07 -11.02
CA ASN A 468 25.84 -24.75 -12.11
C ASN A 468 26.71 -25.97 -12.48
N CYS A 469 26.05 -27.11 -12.59
CA CYS A 469 26.70 -28.38 -12.80
C CYS A 469 27.25 -28.51 -14.21
N SER A 470 28.39 -29.18 -14.33
CA SER A 470 29.01 -29.59 -15.59
C SER A 470 29.61 -30.98 -15.44
N VAL A 471 29.47 -31.83 -16.47
CA VAL A 471 30.14 -33.13 -16.52
C VAL A 471 31.63 -32.88 -16.77
N VAL A 472 32.47 -33.44 -15.93
CA VAL A 472 33.92 -33.48 -16.16
C VAL A 472 34.18 -34.65 -17.10
N LYS A 473 34.55 -34.35 -18.36
CA LYS A 473 35.05 -35.35 -19.30
C LYS A 473 36.49 -35.66 -18.91
N GLU A 474 36.81 -36.93 -18.67
CA GLU A 474 38.21 -37.40 -18.60
C GLU A 474 38.90 -37.29 -19.96
#